data_AF-A0AA50U533-F1
#
_entry.id   AF-A0AA50U533-F1
#
_cell.length_a   1.000
_cell.length_b   1.000
_cell.length_c   1.000
_cell.angle_alpha   90.00
_cell.angle_beta   90.00
_cell.angle_gamma   90.00
#
_symmetry.space_group_name_H-M   'P 1'
#
loop_
_entity.id
_entity.type
_entity.pdbx_description
1 polymer ?
#
loop_
_entity_poly.entity_id
_entity_poly.type
_entity_poly.pdbx_seq_one_letter_code
_entity_poly.pdbx_strand_id
1 'polypeptide(L)'
;IQRYLKNRSEYLDKEYTEKDKFVEIMSAKYLASMAPAGEPVGLLAAQSIGEPSTQMTLNTFHFAGRGDMNVTLGIPRLREILMTASAKLKTPSMDIPFFTNIPDLNKSAEKLRKKMNRVTVADVLEKIDVQCEIVTKPERNLKTTMRFVFLPYSQYKPQYAVKPKQIIKHMQNKFFNEMFSVIRKQAK
;
A
#
# COMPACT_ATOMS: atom_id res chain seq x y z
N ILE A 1 28.98 -46.44 32.92
CA ILE A 1 28.12 -47.65 32.89
C ILE A 1 27.71 -48.10 34.29
N GLN A 2 28.63 -48.36 35.22
CA GLN A 2 28.30 -48.79 36.60
C GLN A 2 27.42 -47.80 37.39
N ARG A 3 27.58 -46.48 37.20
CA ARG A 3 26.76 -45.44 37.85
C ARG A 3 25.30 -45.41 37.34
N TYR A 4 25.07 -45.83 36.09
CA TYR A 4 23.74 -45.90 35.46
C TYR A 4 22.99 -47.16 35.92
N LEU A 5 23.72 -48.26 36.13
CA LEU A 5 23.15 -49.51 36.66
C LEU A 5 22.81 -49.40 38.15
N LYS A 6 23.59 -48.64 38.94
CA LYS A 6 23.38 -48.47 40.38
C LYS A 6 22.14 -47.61 40.72
N ASN A 7 21.81 -46.65 39.86
CA ASN A 7 20.65 -45.77 40.06
C ASN A 7 19.39 -46.24 39.30
N ARG A 8 19.46 -47.39 38.60
CA ARG A 8 18.36 -47.90 37.76
C ARG A 8 17.07 -48.15 38.55
N SER A 9 17.15 -48.54 39.82
CA SER A 9 15.98 -48.72 40.70
C SER A 9 15.33 -47.39 41.09
N GLU A 10 16.11 -46.32 41.24
CA GLU A 10 15.64 -44.99 41.64
C GLU A 10 14.94 -44.24 40.48
N TYR A 11 15.21 -44.63 39.23
CA TYR A 11 14.51 -44.12 38.04
C TYR A 11 13.23 -44.89 37.70
N LEU A 12 13.05 -46.12 38.18
CA LEU A 12 11.90 -46.97 37.88
C LEU A 12 10.68 -46.71 38.78
N ASP A 13 10.86 -46.03 39.93
CA ASP A 13 9.83 -45.80 40.96
C ASP A 13 9.15 -44.42 40.90
N LYS A 14 9.39 -43.60 39.87
CA LYS A 14 8.63 -42.35 39.69
C LYS A 14 7.31 -42.65 38.98
N GLU A 15 6.18 -42.46 39.67
CA GLU A 15 4.87 -42.35 39.02
C GLU A 15 4.88 -41.13 38.09
N TYR A 16 4.99 -41.38 36.79
CA TYR A 16 4.86 -40.35 35.77
C TYR A 16 3.41 -39.89 35.68
N THR A 17 3.16 -38.60 35.89
CA THR A 17 1.85 -37.99 35.65
C THR A 17 1.46 -38.17 34.17
N GLU A 18 0.17 -38.22 33.84
CA GLU A 18 -0.29 -38.23 32.44
C GLU A 18 0.28 -37.05 31.63
N LYS A 19 0.48 -35.89 32.28
CA LYS A 19 1.13 -34.71 31.67
C LYS A 19 2.59 -34.97 31.31
N ASP A 20 3.34 -35.68 32.14
CA ASP A 20 4.76 -35.97 31.90
C ASP A 20 4.91 -36.93 30.73
N LYS A 21 4.06 -37.96 30.66
CA LYS A 21 3.97 -38.89 29.52
C LYS A 21 3.59 -38.17 28.23
N PHE A 22 2.65 -37.23 28.28
CA PHE A 22 2.26 -36.43 27.12
C PHE A 22 3.41 -35.55 26.62
N VAL A 23 4.13 -34.88 27.53
CA VAL A 23 5.31 -34.06 27.18
C VAL A 23 6.40 -34.92 26.56
N GLU A 24 6.65 -36.12 27.09
CA GLU A 24 7.64 -37.05 26.56
C GLU A 24 7.27 -37.53 25.14
N ILE A 25 6.00 -37.90 24.91
CA ILE A 25 5.50 -38.29 23.59
C ILE A 25 5.61 -37.12 22.59
N MET A 26 5.23 -35.91 23.00
CA MET A 26 5.34 -34.73 22.15
C MET A 26 6.79 -34.38 21.83
N SER A 27 7.69 -34.55 22.79
CA SER A 27 9.13 -34.35 22.60
C SER A 27 9.70 -35.37 21.62
N ALA A 28 9.33 -36.65 21.75
CA ALA A 28 9.72 -37.70 20.82
C ALA A 28 9.19 -37.43 19.39
N LYS A 29 7.92 -37.00 19.26
CA LYS A 29 7.31 -36.65 17.97
C LYS A 29 7.98 -35.43 17.32
N TYR A 30 8.39 -34.44 18.12
CA TYR A 30 9.14 -33.29 17.63
C TYR A 30 10.49 -33.73 17.04
N LEU A 31 11.25 -34.54 17.78
CA LEU A 31 12.54 -35.07 17.30
C LEU A 31 12.39 -35.90 16.03
N ALA A 32 11.32 -36.68 15.92
CA ALA A 32 11.03 -37.48 14.72
C ALA A 32 10.56 -36.64 13.52
N SER A 33 10.05 -35.42 13.73
CA SER A 33 9.56 -34.53 12.67
C SER A 33 10.63 -33.55 12.16
N MET A 34 11.87 -33.65 12.64
CA MET A 34 12.94 -32.77 12.17
C MET A 34 13.36 -33.14 10.75
N ALA A 35 13.65 -32.12 9.93
CA ALA A 35 14.13 -32.32 8.57
C ALA A 35 15.50 -33.05 8.59
N PRO A 36 15.69 -34.11 7.77
CA PRO A 36 16.95 -34.82 7.70
C PRO A 36 18.07 -33.96 7.11
N ALA A 37 19.30 -34.17 7.59
CA ALA A 37 20.47 -33.52 7.03
C ALA A 37 20.70 -33.96 5.58
N GLY A 38 20.99 -33.00 4.69
CA GLY A 38 21.21 -33.25 3.27
C GLY A 38 19.97 -33.14 2.38
N GLU A 39 18.79 -32.85 2.96
CA GLU A 39 17.59 -32.58 2.17
C GLU A 39 17.74 -31.31 1.31
N PRO A 40 17.37 -31.34 0.00
CA PRO A 40 17.53 -30.21 -0.90
C PRO A 40 16.44 -29.14 -0.68
N VAL A 41 16.44 -28.50 0.50
CA VAL A 41 15.42 -27.52 0.92
C VAL A 41 15.28 -26.33 -0.03
N GLY A 42 16.36 -25.93 -0.73
CA GLY A 42 16.31 -24.85 -1.71
C GLY A 42 15.48 -25.20 -2.95
N LEU A 43 15.58 -26.44 -3.44
CA LEU A 43 14.78 -26.91 -4.58
C LEU A 43 13.30 -27.05 -4.19
N LEU A 44 13.04 -27.62 -3.02
CA LEU A 44 11.68 -27.76 -2.47
C LEU A 44 11.03 -26.40 -2.23
N ALA A 45 11.79 -25.41 -1.72
CA ALA A 45 11.31 -24.04 -1.56
C ALA A 45 10.98 -23.38 -2.91
N ALA A 46 11.83 -23.58 -3.93
CA ALA A 46 11.59 -23.02 -5.26
C ALA A 46 10.32 -23.61 -5.92
N GLN A 47 10.13 -24.93 -5.84
CA GLN A 47 8.94 -25.61 -6.37
C GLN A 47 7.67 -25.21 -5.61
N SER A 48 7.73 -25.17 -4.27
CA SER A 48 6.58 -24.82 -3.43
C SER A 48 6.09 -23.38 -3.62
N ILE A 49 6.93 -22.48 -4.12
CA ILE A 49 6.51 -21.14 -4.57
C ILE A 49 6.07 -21.18 -6.03
N GLY A 50 6.85 -21.81 -6.91
CA GLY A 50 6.66 -21.78 -8.36
C GLY A 50 5.31 -22.34 -8.83
N GLU A 51 4.98 -23.56 -8.41
CA GLU A 51 3.76 -24.25 -8.84
C GLU A 51 2.47 -23.50 -8.45
N PRO A 52 2.24 -23.12 -7.18
CA PRO A 52 1.03 -22.38 -6.82
C PRO A 52 0.99 -20.96 -7.38
N SER A 53 2.14 -20.34 -7.69
CA SER A 53 2.17 -19.00 -8.30
C SER A 53 1.53 -18.96 -9.68
N THR A 54 1.69 -20.03 -10.45
CA THR A 54 1.03 -20.17 -11.76
C THR A 54 -0.50 -20.26 -11.60
N GLN A 55 -0.99 -21.02 -10.61
CA GLN A 55 -2.41 -21.12 -10.29
C GLN A 55 -2.99 -19.80 -9.78
N MET A 56 -2.26 -19.07 -8.94
CA MET A 56 -2.68 -17.77 -8.41
C MET A 56 -2.91 -16.75 -9.53
N THR A 57 -2.17 -16.86 -10.63
CA THR A 57 -2.29 -15.95 -11.77
C THR A 57 -3.62 -16.13 -12.48
N LEU A 58 -4.06 -17.37 -12.72
CA LEU A 58 -5.38 -17.64 -13.29
C LEU A 58 -6.51 -17.10 -12.39
N ASN A 59 -6.43 -17.34 -11.08
CA ASN A 59 -7.43 -16.82 -10.14
C ASN A 59 -7.44 -15.27 -10.12
N THR A 60 -6.27 -14.65 -10.13
CA THR A 60 -6.15 -13.18 -10.09
C THR A 60 -6.71 -12.52 -11.35
N PHE A 61 -6.53 -13.10 -12.54
CA PHE A 61 -7.09 -12.52 -13.77
C PHE A 61 -8.62 -12.51 -13.79
N HIS A 62 -9.26 -13.55 -13.26
CA HIS A 62 -10.72 -13.60 -13.13
C HIS A 62 -11.27 -12.59 -12.12
N PHE A 63 -10.54 -12.34 -11.03
CA PHE A 63 -10.91 -11.29 -10.07
C PHE A 63 -10.57 -9.88 -10.56
N ALA A 64 -9.46 -9.68 -11.27
CA ALA A 64 -9.05 -8.39 -11.83
C ALA A 64 -10.01 -7.85 -12.89
N GLY A 65 -10.80 -8.72 -13.54
CA GLY A 65 -11.88 -8.33 -14.46
C GLY A 65 -13.11 -7.72 -13.76
N ARG A 66 -13.27 -7.94 -12.45
CA ARG A 66 -14.19 -7.18 -11.60
C ARG A 66 -13.33 -6.11 -10.92
N GLY A 67 -13.47 -4.84 -11.29
CA GLY A 67 -12.54 -3.75 -10.94
C GLY A 67 -12.34 -3.40 -9.44
N ASP A 68 -12.45 -4.35 -8.52
CA ASP A 68 -12.41 -4.18 -7.07
C ASP A 68 -10.98 -4.17 -6.49
N MET A 69 -9.94 -4.52 -7.26
CA MET A 69 -8.56 -4.56 -6.75
C MET A 69 -7.54 -3.89 -7.67
N ASN A 70 -7.32 -2.59 -7.46
CA ASN A 70 -6.25 -1.81 -8.11
C ASN A 70 -4.87 -2.05 -7.47
N VAL A 71 -4.54 -3.28 -7.12
CA VAL A 71 -3.25 -3.67 -6.52
C VAL A 71 -2.57 -4.67 -7.45
N THR A 72 -1.25 -4.56 -7.66
CA THR A 72 -0.50 -5.61 -8.36
C THR A 72 -0.60 -6.91 -7.57
N LEU A 73 -1.26 -7.92 -8.13
CA LEU A 73 -1.46 -9.24 -7.55
C LEU A 73 -0.85 -10.34 -8.45
N GLY A 74 -0.76 -11.57 -7.95
CA GLY A 74 -0.33 -12.72 -8.74
C GLY A 74 1.18 -12.74 -9.05
N ILE A 75 1.53 -13.38 -10.18
CA ILE A 75 2.91 -13.42 -10.70
C ILE A 75 3.55 -12.05 -10.91
N PRO A 76 2.85 -11.01 -11.43
CA PRO A 76 3.44 -9.67 -11.56
C PRO A 76 4.02 -9.14 -10.24
N ARG A 77 3.31 -9.35 -9.12
CA ARG A 77 3.80 -8.92 -7.80
C ARG A 77 4.98 -9.77 -7.31
N LEU A 78 4.93 -11.08 -7.52
CA LEU A 78 6.04 -11.97 -7.18
C LEU A 78 7.31 -11.63 -7.96
N ARG A 79 7.20 -11.30 -9.25
CA ARG A 79 8.33 -10.86 -10.08
C ARG A 79 8.95 -9.58 -9.53
N GLU A 80 8.13 -8.59 -9.16
CA GLU A 80 8.62 -7.34 -8.58
C GLU A 80 9.42 -7.55 -7.29
N ILE A 81 8.96 -8.47 -6.43
CA ILE A 81 9.58 -8.78 -5.13
C ILE A 81 10.85 -9.64 -5.30
N LEU A 82 10.75 -10.76 -6.01
CA LEU A 82 11.79 -11.80 -6.01
C LEU A 82 12.75 -11.70 -7.20
N MET A 83 12.26 -11.39 -8.40
CA MET A 83 13.08 -11.47 -9.62
C MET A 83 13.81 -10.16 -9.91
N THR A 84 13.11 -9.04 -9.79
CA THR A 84 13.66 -7.72 -10.14
C THR A 84 14.10 -6.94 -8.90
N ALA A 85 13.56 -7.26 -7.72
CA ALA A 85 13.78 -6.49 -6.49
C ALA A 85 13.63 -4.98 -6.74
N SER A 86 12.53 -4.60 -7.41
CA SER A 86 12.40 -3.25 -7.98
C SER A 86 12.35 -2.18 -6.89
N ALA A 87 13.23 -1.19 -6.97
CA ALA A 87 13.18 -0.01 -6.11
C ALA A 87 11.93 0.87 -6.37
N LYS A 88 11.30 0.74 -7.54
CA LYS A 88 10.09 1.48 -7.92
C LYS A 88 8.97 0.48 -8.19
N LEU A 89 8.13 0.27 -7.18
CA LEU A 89 6.94 -0.58 -7.28
C LEU A 89 5.84 0.13 -8.09
N LYS A 90 5.03 -0.63 -8.83
CA LYS A 90 3.92 -0.06 -9.61
C LYS A 90 2.78 0.46 -8.74
N THR A 91 2.41 -0.30 -7.70
CA THR A 91 1.38 0.10 -6.72
C THR A 91 1.95 0.02 -5.30
N PRO A 92 2.73 1.02 -4.85
CA PRO A 92 3.22 1.07 -3.48
C PRO A 92 2.06 1.34 -2.52
N SER A 93 1.98 0.58 -1.43
CA SER A 93 1.02 0.76 -0.34
C SER A 93 1.73 0.87 1.00
N MET A 94 1.09 1.53 1.97
CA MET A 94 1.60 1.70 3.33
C MET A 94 0.44 1.58 4.32
N ASP A 95 0.59 0.70 5.30
CA ASP A 95 -0.35 0.56 6.42
C ASP A 95 0.12 1.39 7.61
N ILE A 96 -0.77 2.21 8.16
CA ILE A 96 -0.47 3.12 9.27
C ILE A 96 -1.28 2.65 10.50
N PRO A 97 -0.66 1.95 11.47
CA PRO A 97 -1.34 1.52 12.67
C PRO A 97 -1.62 2.71 13.60
N PHE A 98 -2.76 2.68 14.28
CA PHE A 98 -3.13 3.67 15.29
C PHE A 98 -2.77 3.16 16.69
N PHE A 99 -2.44 4.09 17.59
CA PHE A 99 -2.23 3.76 19.00
C PHE A 99 -3.54 3.32 19.67
N THR A 100 -3.44 2.41 20.64
CA THR A 100 -4.60 1.78 21.32
C THR A 100 -5.38 2.74 22.21
N ASN A 101 -4.77 3.83 22.68
CA ASN A 101 -5.34 4.73 23.69
C ASN A 101 -5.95 6.03 23.11
N ILE A 102 -6.51 5.96 21.89
CA ILE A 102 -7.11 7.12 21.22
C ILE A 102 -8.64 7.10 21.41
N PRO A 103 -9.24 8.09 22.10
CA PRO A 103 -10.69 8.21 22.14
C PRO A 103 -11.22 8.51 20.73
N ASP A 104 -12.33 7.86 20.35
CA ASP A 104 -12.95 7.97 19.01
C ASP A 104 -11.98 7.71 17.83
N LEU A 105 -11.42 6.50 17.76
CA LEU A 105 -10.52 6.06 16.68
C LEU A 105 -11.04 6.41 15.28
N ASN A 106 -12.32 6.11 14.98
CA ASN A 106 -12.90 6.34 13.66
C ASN A 106 -12.89 7.82 13.24
N LYS A 107 -13.18 8.74 14.17
CA LYS A 107 -13.17 10.19 13.88
C LYS A 107 -11.74 10.68 13.65
N SER A 108 -10.79 10.18 14.44
CA SER A 108 -9.38 10.53 14.31
C SER A 108 -8.78 9.98 13.01
N ALA A 109 -9.13 8.75 12.64
CA ALA A 109 -8.75 8.13 11.38
C ALA A 109 -9.29 8.92 10.17
N GLU A 110 -10.57 9.31 10.17
CA GLU A 110 -11.13 10.14 9.10
C GLU A 110 -10.46 11.53 9.00
N LYS A 111 -10.14 12.16 10.12
CA LYS A 111 -9.39 13.42 10.13
C LYS A 111 -8.00 13.24 9.52
N LEU A 112 -7.29 12.17 9.88
CA LEU A 112 -5.98 11.86 9.33
C LEU A 112 -6.07 11.57 7.83
N ARG A 113 -7.05 10.76 7.40
CA ARG A 113 -7.32 10.45 5.99
C ARG A 113 -7.48 11.72 5.17
N LYS A 114 -8.32 12.66 5.60
CA LYS A 114 -8.54 13.95 4.90
C LYS A 114 -7.29 14.82 4.84
N LYS A 115 -6.42 14.75 5.85
CA LYS A 115 -5.18 15.53 5.94
C LYS A 115 -4.06 14.95 5.08
N MET A 116 -3.99 13.62 4.97
CA MET A 116 -3.00 12.91 4.13
C MET A 116 -3.42 12.84 2.66
N ASN A 117 -4.72 12.98 2.36
CA ASN A 117 -5.20 12.94 0.99
C ASN A 117 -4.61 14.09 0.16
N ARG A 118 -4.00 13.74 -0.98
CA ARG A 118 -3.48 14.73 -1.92
C ARG A 118 -4.66 15.38 -2.63
N VAL A 119 -4.72 16.70 -2.59
CA VAL A 119 -5.74 17.49 -3.28
C VAL A 119 -5.10 18.22 -4.45
N THR A 120 -5.67 18.06 -5.64
CA THR A 120 -5.28 18.79 -6.85
C THR A 120 -6.22 19.96 -7.10
N VAL A 121 -5.83 20.89 -7.96
CA VAL A 121 -6.71 22.02 -8.34
C VAL A 121 -8.00 21.52 -9.01
N ALA A 122 -7.91 20.44 -9.79
CA ALA A 122 -9.08 19.84 -10.45
C ALA A 122 -10.14 19.36 -9.45
N ASP A 123 -9.74 18.85 -8.29
CA ASP A 123 -10.66 18.31 -7.28
C ASP A 123 -11.55 19.38 -6.63
N VAL A 124 -11.16 20.66 -6.70
CA VAL A 124 -11.87 21.80 -6.10
C VAL A 124 -12.43 22.77 -7.15
N LEU A 125 -12.18 22.49 -8.43
CA LEU A 125 -12.56 23.34 -9.55
C LEU A 125 -13.91 22.90 -10.11
N GLU A 126 -14.83 23.83 -10.28
CA GLU A 126 -16.12 23.57 -10.89
C GLU A 126 -16.03 23.66 -12.41
N LYS A 127 -15.48 24.76 -12.92
CA LYS A 127 -15.27 24.97 -14.35
C LYS A 127 -14.23 26.05 -14.63
N ILE A 128 -13.76 26.08 -15.87
CA ILE A 128 -12.93 27.15 -16.40
C ILE A 128 -13.65 27.74 -17.59
N ASP A 129 -14.02 29.02 -17.51
CA ASP A 129 -14.53 29.76 -18.66
C ASP A 129 -13.36 30.47 -19.35
N VAL A 130 -13.15 30.16 -20.63
CA VAL A 130 -12.08 30.77 -21.44
C VAL A 130 -12.71 31.62 -22.54
N GLN A 131 -12.38 32.90 -22.54
CA GLN A 131 -12.85 33.87 -23.52
C GLN A 131 -11.65 34.40 -24.32
N CYS A 132 -11.73 34.33 -25.64
CA CYS A 132 -10.69 34.82 -26.54
C CYS A 132 -11.23 35.98 -27.37
N GLU A 133 -10.56 37.12 -27.29
CA GLU A 133 -10.91 38.34 -28.01
C GLU A 133 -9.70 38.80 -28.83
N ILE A 134 -9.91 39.14 -30.11
CA ILE A 134 -8.86 39.77 -30.92
C ILE A 134 -8.94 41.28 -30.67
N VAL A 135 -7.92 41.81 -30.01
CA VAL A 135 -7.79 43.26 -29.78
C VAL A 135 -6.94 43.84 -30.90
N THR A 136 -7.51 44.77 -31.67
CA THR A 136 -6.89 45.33 -32.90
C THR A 136 -6.17 46.66 -32.69
N LYS A 137 -6.28 47.29 -31.52
CA LYS A 137 -5.60 48.56 -31.19
C LYS A 137 -4.99 48.48 -29.78
N PRO A 138 -3.76 48.95 -29.53
CA PRO A 138 -2.82 49.60 -30.46
C PRO A 138 -2.07 48.62 -31.40
N GLU A 139 -1.93 47.35 -31.02
CA GLU A 139 -1.39 46.27 -31.85
C GLU A 139 -2.38 45.10 -31.88
N ARG A 140 -2.35 44.31 -32.96
CA ARG A 140 -3.20 43.12 -33.10
C ARG A 140 -2.71 42.02 -32.16
N ASN A 141 -3.36 41.88 -31.02
CA ASN A 141 -3.06 40.87 -30.01
C ASN A 141 -4.28 40.00 -29.71
N LEU A 142 -4.05 38.71 -29.48
CA LEU A 142 -5.06 37.80 -28.96
C LEU A 142 -5.12 37.95 -27.43
N LYS A 143 -6.22 38.49 -26.92
CA LYS A 143 -6.50 38.59 -25.49
C LYS A 143 -7.28 37.34 -25.05
N THR A 144 -6.67 36.52 -24.21
CA THR A 144 -7.33 35.36 -23.60
C THR A 144 -7.61 35.64 -22.13
N THR A 145 -8.89 35.67 -21.77
CA THR A 145 -9.36 35.79 -20.39
C THR A 145 -9.78 34.42 -19.88
N MET A 146 -9.09 33.91 -18.85
CA MET A 146 -9.42 32.64 -18.20
C MET A 146 -10.03 32.90 -16.82
N ARG A 147 -11.27 32.42 -16.61
CA ARG A 147 -11.98 32.52 -15.34
C ARG A 147 -12.09 31.14 -14.71
N PHE A 148 -11.44 30.97 -13.57
CA PHE A 148 -11.50 29.75 -12.76
C PHE A 148 -12.66 29.88 -11.78
N VAL A 149 -13.66 29.01 -11.90
CA VAL A 149 -14.79 28.93 -11.00
C VAL A 149 -14.57 27.73 -10.09
N PHE A 150 -14.45 27.98 -8.79
CA PHE A 150 -14.23 26.95 -7.77
C PHE A 150 -15.52 26.56 -7.09
N LEU A 151 -15.59 25.28 -6.68
CA LEU A 151 -16.72 24.77 -5.91
C LEU A 151 -16.89 25.54 -4.58
N PRO A 152 -18.11 25.71 -4.08
CA PRO A 152 -18.35 26.23 -2.73
C PRO A 152 -17.66 25.39 -1.65
N TYR A 153 -17.16 26.04 -0.59
CA TYR A 153 -16.44 25.37 0.51
C TYR A 153 -17.25 24.25 1.18
N SER A 154 -18.57 24.38 1.24
CA SER A 154 -19.47 23.37 1.81
C SER A 154 -19.41 22.02 1.08
N GLN A 155 -19.15 22.02 -0.23
CA GLN A 155 -19.21 20.81 -1.05
C GLN A 155 -17.95 19.96 -0.92
N TYR A 156 -16.77 20.59 -0.84
CA TYR A 156 -15.50 19.86 -0.80
C TYR A 156 -14.92 19.70 0.61
N LYS A 157 -15.35 20.49 1.60
CA LYS A 157 -14.96 20.36 3.02
C LYS A 157 -15.14 18.94 3.61
N PRO A 158 -16.19 18.17 3.26
CA PRO A 158 -16.35 16.81 3.77
C PRO A 158 -15.25 15.87 3.31
N GLN A 159 -14.67 16.08 2.12
CA GLN A 159 -13.72 15.16 1.50
C GLN A 159 -12.26 15.63 1.64
N TYR A 160 -12.04 16.95 1.61
CA TYR A 160 -10.70 17.53 1.55
C TYR A 160 -10.44 18.51 2.70
N ALA A 161 -9.26 18.40 3.32
CA ALA A 161 -8.83 19.27 4.42
C ALA A 161 -8.16 20.58 3.93
N VAL A 162 -8.73 21.23 2.90
CA VAL A 162 -8.19 22.47 2.31
C VAL A 162 -9.13 23.66 2.52
N LYS A 163 -8.57 24.85 2.73
CA LYS A 163 -9.33 26.11 2.87
C LYS A 163 -9.22 26.95 1.59
N PRO A 164 -10.23 27.79 1.25
CA PRO A 164 -10.18 28.68 0.08
C PRO A 164 -8.91 29.52 -0.01
N LYS A 165 -8.44 30.07 1.12
CA LYS A 165 -7.19 30.85 1.18
C LYS A 165 -5.96 30.06 0.71
N GLN A 166 -5.90 28.76 1.01
CA GLN A 166 -4.79 27.89 0.60
C GLN A 166 -4.85 27.60 -0.90
N ILE A 167 -6.05 27.41 -1.45
CA ILE A 167 -6.27 27.21 -2.88
C ILE A 167 -5.77 28.43 -3.66
N ILE A 168 -6.21 29.63 -3.28
CA ILE A 168 -5.78 30.88 -3.95
C ILE A 168 -4.26 31.08 -3.85
N LYS A 169 -3.67 30.82 -2.67
CA LYS A 169 -2.21 30.89 -2.50
C LYS A 169 -1.46 29.90 -3.40
N HIS A 170 -1.99 28.68 -3.55
CA HIS A 170 -1.42 27.67 -4.43
C HIS A 170 -1.55 28.06 -5.91
N MET A 171 -2.71 28.61 -6.29
CA MET A 171 -2.96 29.11 -7.65
C MET A 171 -1.93 30.18 -8.03
N GLN A 172 -1.75 31.17 -7.15
CA GLN A 172 -0.82 32.28 -7.36
C GLN A 172 0.65 31.82 -7.42
N ASN A 173 1.09 30.99 -6.47
CA ASN A 173 2.52 30.72 -6.31
C ASN A 173 3.03 29.60 -7.22
N LYS A 174 2.18 28.63 -7.57
CA LYS A 174 2.60 27.41 -8.26
C LYS A 174 1.85 27.19 -9.56
N PHE A 175 0.52 27.14 -9.53
CA PHE A 175 -0.28 26.75 -10.68
C PHE A 175 -0.08 27.69 -11.88
N PHE A 176 -0.20 29.02 -11.68
CA PHE A 176 -0.05 29.95 -12.79
C PHE A 176 1.37 29.96 -13.37
N ASN A 177 2.40 29.81 -12.52
CA ASN A 177 3.78 29.69 -12.98
C ASN A 177 3.99 28.46 -13.87
N GLU A 178 3.45 27.31 -13.47
CA GLU A 178 3.49 26.08 -14.27
C GLU A 178 2.67 26.22 -15.57
N MET A 179 1.45 26.78 -15.48
CA MET A 179 0.57 27.01 -16.62
C MET A 179 1.21 27.92 -17.67
N PHE A 180 1.73 29.09 -17.27
CA PHE A 180 2.39 30.01 -18.20
C PHE A 180 3.67 29.42 -18.80
N SER A 181 4.41 28.59 -18.05
CA SER A 181 5.56 27.85 -18.57
C SER A 181 5.17 26.88 -19.69
N VAL A 182 4.06 26.16 -19.52
CA VAL A 182 3.51 25.25 -20.55
C VAL A 182 3.02 26.02 -21.77
N ILE A 183 2.28 27.11 -21.58
CA ILE A 183 1.80 27.96 -22.70
C ILE A 183 2.98 28.50 -23.51
N ARG A 184 4.04 29.00 -22.84
CA ARG A 184 5.26 29.48 -23.52
C ARG A 184 5.99 28.38 -24.29
N LYS A 185 5.94 27.13 -23.82
CA LYS A 185 6.52 25.98 -24.52
C LYS A 185 5.72 25.60 -25.77
N GLN A 186 4.39 25.72 -25.74
CA GLN A 186 3.52 25.41 -26.88
C GLN A 186 3.41 26.54 -27.91
N ALA A 187 3.69 27.78 -27.50
CA ALA A 187 3.70 28.95 -28.39
C ALA A 187 5.02 29.12 -29.17
N LYS A 188 6.02 28.27 -28.91
CA LYS A 188 7.22 28.11 -29.73
C LYS A 188 6.98 27.03 -30.78
#